data_AF-A0A1F5G4M5-F1
#
_entry.id   AF-A0A1F5G4M5-F1
#
_cell.length_a   1.000
_cell.length_b   1.000
_cell.length_c   1.000
_cell.angle_alpha   90.00
_cell.angle_beta   90.00
_cell.angle_gamma   90.00
#
_symmetry.space_group_name_H-M   'P 1'
#
loop_
_entity.id
_entity.type
_entity.pdbx_description
1 polymer ?
#
loop_
_entity_poly.entity_id
_entity_poly.type
_entity_poly.pdbx_seq_one_letter_code
_entity_poly.pdbx_strand_id
1 'polypeptide(L)'
;MRDNPHETKGFTLMELLLTLGIFSILASVILAAINPGKIMGRGRDAVRKSDLQALSRAIEAYWTTHVATLPDTGQTRTSTTGTGGSPNDADGGGWISADLRAEMKTIPVDPINNGSNWYQYYGDPAAGSSKFKLQTPVEADFEAAQKDGGTKIDLYEAGTAKGDWDIP
;
A
#
# COMPACT_ATOMS: atom_id res chain seq x y z
N MET A 1 46.62 -9.30 55.37
CA MET A 1 45.39 -9.34 54.55
C MET A 1 45.24 -10.76 53.99
N ARG A 2 44.06 -11.38 54.11
CA ARG A 2 43.78 -12.68 53.48
C ARG A 2 42.97 -12.38 52.22
N ASP A 3 43.50 -12.76 51.06
CA ASP A 3 42.78 -12.71 49.80
C ASP A 3 41.79 -13.87 49.78
N ASN A 4 40.49 -13.55 49.70
CA ASN A 4 39.45 -14.55 49.55
C ASN A 4 39.43 -14.99 48.08
N PRO A 5 39.65 -16.29 47.77
CA PRO A 5 39.62 -16.76 46.39
C PRO A 5 38.19 -16.64 45.84
N HIS A 6 38.05 -15.93 44.73
CA HIS A 6 36.80 -15.89 43.98
C HIS A 6 36.69 -17.18 43.16
N GLU A 7 35.79 -18.09 43.55
CA GLU A 7 35.45 -19.25 42.72
C GLU A 7 34.77 -18.80 41.43
N THR A 8 35.48 -18.89 40.31
CA THR A 8 34.90 -18.72 38.98
C THR A 8 34.13 -20.00 38.62
N LYS A 9 32.80 -19.98 38.78
CA LYS A 9 31.92 -21.07 38.33
C LYS A 9 31.80 -21.01 36.80
N GLY A 10 32.27 -22.06 36.13
CA GLY A 10 32.08 -22.26 34.69
C GLY A 10 30.77 -23.01 34.40
N PHE A 11 30.25 -22.85 33.19
CA PHE A 11 29.11 -23.63 32.69
C PHE A 11 29.46 -25.12 32.59
N THR A 12 28.53 -25.99 32.99
CA THR A 12 28.63 -27.43 32.80
C THR A 12 28.14 -27.85 31.41
N LEU A 13 28.64 -28.98 30.90
CA LEU A 13 28.17 -29.57 29.63
C LEU A 13 26.66 -29.89 29.65
N MET A 14 26.15 -30.30 30.81
CA MET A 14 24.73 -30.59 30.99
C MET A 14 23.86 -29.34 30.88
N GLU A 15 24.32 -28.21 31.41
CA GLU A 15 23.61 -26.93 31.29
C GLU A 15 23.55 -26.45 29.85
N LEU A 16 24.64 -26.60 29.09
CA LEU A 16 24.63 -26.24 27.66
C LEU A 16 23.68 -27.13 26.86
N LEU A 17 23.66 -28.43 27.15
CA LEU A 17 22.79 -29.40 26.46
C LEU A 17 21.31 -29.13 26.73
N LEU A 18 20.95 -28.94 27.99
CA LEU A 18 19.57 -28.64 28.39
C LEU A 18 19.10 -27.30 27.80
N THR A 19 19.99 -26.30 27.78
CA THR A 19 19.69 -24.96 27.25
C THR A 19 19.42 -25.00 25.76
N LEU A 20 20.25 -25.68 24.98
CA LEU A 20 20.02 -25.86 23.54
C LEU A 20 18.74 -26.66 23.26
N GLY A 21 18.44 -27.66 24.09
CA GLY A 21 17.18 -28.40 24.05
C GLY A 21 15.97 -27.49 24.21
N ILE A 22 15.91 -26.71 25.30
CA ILE A 22 14.80 -25.79 25.57
C ILE A 22 14.75 -24.65 24.53
N PHE A 23 15.91 -24.12 24.13
CA PHE A 23 16.01 -23.08 23.10
C PHE A 23 15.42 -23.52 21.77
N SER A 24 15.69 -24.75 21.33
CA SER A 24 15.14 -25.29 20.08
C SER A 24 13.61 -25.37 20.11
N ILE A 25 13.03 -25.74 21.24
CA ILE A 25 11.57 -25.82 21.43
C ILE A 25 10.96 -24.41 21.35
N LEU A 26 11.50 -23.46 22.11
CA LEU A 26 11.01 -22.08 22.11
C LEU A 26 11.17 -21.42 20.74
N ALA A 27 12.32 -21.61 20.07
CA ALA A 27 12.57 -21.08 18.74
C ALA A 27 11.57 -21.63 17.71
N SER A 28 11.23 -22.92 17.80
CA SER A 28 10.25 -23.55 16.90
C SER A 28 8.86 -22.94 17.04
N VAL A 29 8.41 -22.66 18.28
CA VAL A 29 7.12 -22.01 18.54
C VAL A 29 7.07 -20.60 17.98
N ILE A 30 8.14 -19.82 18.16
CA ILE A 30 8.23 -18.45 17.64
C ILE A 30 8.18 -18.44 16.12
N LEU A 31 8.94 -19.32 15.46
CA LEU A 31 8.96 -19.40 14.00
C LEU A 31 7.60 -19.84 13.42
N ALA A 32 6.88 -20.74 14.10
CA ALA A 32 5.53 -21.13 13.71
C ALA A 32 4.51 -19.99 13.84
N ALA A 33 4.75 -19.01 14.72
CA ALA A 33 3.88 -17.87 14.94
C ALA A 33 4.08 -16.72 13.93
N ILE A 34 5.19 -16.69 13.18
CA ILE A 34 5.47 -15.66 12.18
C ILE A 34 4.84 -16.05 10.84
N ASN A 35 3.97 -15.19 10.31
CA ASN A 35 3.47 -15.32 8.93
C ASN A 35 4.25 -14.36 8.01
N PRO A 36 5.27 -14.83 7.26
CA PRO A 36 6.07 -13.96 6.39
C PRO A 36 5.24 -13.31 5.27
N GLY A 37 4.21 -14.00 4.78
CA GLY A 37 3.28 -13.45 3.78
C GLY A 37 2.56 -12.22 4.29
N LYS A 38 2.09 -12.23 5.55
CA LYS A 38 1.44 -11.08 6.18
C LYS A 38 2.38 -9.87 6.33
N ILE A 39 3.66 -10.11 6.63
CA ILE A 39 4.66 -9.04 6.76
C ILE A 39 4.93 -8.39 5.40
N MET A 40 5.13 -9.20 4.36
CA MET A 40 5.32 -8.70 3.00
C MET A 40 4.08 -7.94 2.49
N GLY A 41 2.89 -8.47 2.75
CA GLY A 41 1.62 -7.81 2.42
C GLY A 41 1.49 -6.43 3.06
N ARG A 42 1.82 -6.29 4.36
CA ARG A 42 1.84 -4.99 5.04
C ARG A 42 2.81 -3.99 4.41
N GLY A 43 3.99 -4.47 3.98
CA GLY A 43 4.96 -3.64 3.28
C GLY A 43 4.40 -3.11 1.96
N ARG A 44 3.72 -3.96 1.18
CA ARG A 44 3.04 -3.53 -0.05
C ARG A 44 1.88 -2.59 0.23
N ASP A 45 1.02 -2.89 1.21
CA ASP A 45 -0.10 -2.03 1.60
C ASP A 45 0.37 -0.61 1.99
N ALA A 46 1.53 -0.49 2.66
CA ALA A 46 2.13 0.80 2.97
C ALA A 46 2.54 1.58 1.70
N VAL A 47 3.10 0.89 0.69
CA VAL A 47 3.41 1.48 -0.62
C VAL A 47 2.12 1.91 -1.31
N ARG A 48 1.11 1.04 -1.39
CA ARG A 48 -0.20 1.34 -1.98
C ARG A 48 -0.82 2.61 -1.40
N LYS A 49 -0.84 2.70 -0.08
CA LYS A 49 -1.37 3.87 0.63
C LYS A 49 -0.61 5.16 0.28
N SER A 50 0.72 5.09 0.25
CA SER A 50 1.56 6.22 -0.14
C SER A 50 1.30 6.64 -1.58
N ASP A 51 1.20 5.68 -2.50
CA ASP A 51 0.94 5.91 -3.92
C ASP A 51 -0.43 6.56 -4.15
N LEU A 52 -1.49 6.03 -3.52
CA LEU A 52 -2.84 6.61 -3.62
C LEU A 52 -2.91 8.03 -3.04
N GLN A 53 -2.17 8.32 -1.98
CA GLN A 53 -2.07 9.67 -1.44
C GLN A 53 -1.32 10.62 -2.39
N ALA A 54 -0.25 10.15 -3.02
CA ALA A 54 0.49 10.92 -4.02
C ALA A 54 -0.38 11.20 -5.26
N LEU A 55 -1.11 10.19 -5.75
CA LEU A 55 -2.08 10.32 -6.83
C LEU A 55 -3.19 11.31 -6.48
N SER A 56 -3.79 11.22 -5.29
CA SER A 56 -4.85 12.14 -4.85
C SER A 56 -4.39 13.59 -4.93
N ARG A 57 -3.20 13.88 -4.40
CA ARG A 57 -2.60 15.22 -4.44
C ARG A 57 -2.30 15.68 -5.86
N ALA A 58 -1.80 14.78 -6.72
CA ALA A 58 -1.54 15.09 -8.12
C ALA A 58 -2.84 15.41 -8.88
N ILE A 59 -3.92 14.66 -8.64
CA ILE A 59 -5.24 14.90 -9.24
C ILE A 59 -5.85 16.22 -8.76
N GLU A 60 -5.74 16.53 -7.46
CA GLU A 60 -6.18 17.81 -6.89
C GLU A 60 -5.38 19.00 -7.46
N ALA A 61 -4.06 18.83 -7.64
CA ALA A 61 -3.22 19.82 -8.30
C ALA A 61 -3.62 19.99 -9.78
N TYR A 62 -3.84 18.89 -10.50
CA TYR A 62 -4.30 18.91 -11.89
C TYR A 62 -5.62 19.67 -12.03
N TRP A 63 -6.60 19.40 -11.16
CA TRP A 63 -7.89 20.12 -11.15
C TRP A 63 -7.70 21.63 -10.98
N THR A 64 -6.74 22.04 -10.15
CA THR A 64 -6.40 23.44 -9.92
C THR A 64 -5.74 24.09 -11.14
N THR A 65 -4.86 23.37 -11.83
CA THR A 65 -4.09 23.87 -12.99
C THR A 65 -4.86 23.80 -14.31
N HIS A 66 -5.85 22.91 -14.43
CA HIS A 66 -6.60 22.62 -15.65
C HIS A 66 -8.06 23.08 -15.61
N VAL A 67 -8.29 24.29 -15.07
CA VAL A 67 -9.60 24.98 -15.12
C VAL A 67 -10.73 24.10 -14.57
N ALA A 68 -10.57 23.57 -13.36
CA ALA A 68 -11.56 22.75 -12.67
C ALA A 68 -11.99 21.48 -13.44
N THR A 69 -11.06 20.89 -14.19
CA THR A 69 -11.27 19.64 -14.93
C THR A 69 -10.47 18.51 -14.29
N LEU A 70 -11.10 17.35 -14.10
CA LEU A 70 -10.42 16.15 -13.63
C LEU A 70 -9.66 15.44 -14.79
N PRO A 71 -8.58 14.70 -14.50
CA PRO A 71 -7.76 13.98 -15.49
C PRO A 71 -8.55 13.06 -16.43
N ASP A 72 -9.46 12.24 -15.90
CA ASP A 72 -10.43 11.47 -16.69
C ASP A 72 -11.78 11.51 -15.96
N THR A 73 -12.89 11.40 -16.68
CA THR A 73 -14.21 11.40 -16.06
C THR A 73 -15.16 10.39 -16.69
N GLY A 74 -16.12 9.89 -15.90
CA GLY A 74 -17.16 8.98 -16.38
C GLY A 74 -16.67 7.60 -16.84
N GLN A 75 -15.42 7.25 -16.55
CA GLN A 75 -14.80 5.98 -16.90
C GLN A 75 -13.90 5.48 -15.76
N THR A 76 -13.98 4.18 -15.48
CA THR A 76 -13.10 3.52 -14.52
C THR A 76 -11.76 3.23 -15.18
N ARG A 77 -10.69 3.82 -14.65
CA ARG A 77 -9.30 3.56 -15.04
C ARG A 77 -8.68 2.56 -14.08
N THR A 78 -7.91 1.60 -14.59
CA THR A 78 -7.24 0.57 -13.78
C THR A 78 -5.76 0.48 -14.15
N SER A 79 -4.87 0.45 -13.16
CA SER A 79 -3.41 0.50 -13.33
C SER A 79 -2.78 -0.64 -14.11
N THR A 80 -3.53 -1.70 -14.38
CA THR A 80 -3.09 -2.87 -15.16
C THR A 80 -3.07 -2.60 -16.66
N THR A 81 -3.69 -1.50 -17.12
CA THR A 81 -3.85 -1.20 -18.56
C THR A 81 -3.55 0.27 -18.85
N GLY A 82 -2.56 0.53 -19.70
CA GLY A 82 -2.28 1.86 -20.24
C GLY A 82 -3.19 2.19 -21.44
N THR A 83 -3.35 3.48 -21.74
CA THR A 83 -4.21 3.96 -22.84
C THR A 83 -3.48 3.97 -24.19
N GLY A 84 -2.15 3.92 -24.19
CA GLY A 84 -1.34 3.88 -25.41
C GLY A 84 0.17 3.65 -25.20
N GLY A 85 0.61 3.55 -23.94
CA GLY A 85 1.99 3.31 -23.55
C GLY A 85 2.11 2.33 -22.38
N SER A 86 3.19 2.45 -21.62
CA SER A 86 3.32 1.77 -20.33
C SER A 86 2.27 2.33 -19.37
N PRO A 87 1.61 1.51 -18.53
CA PRO A 87 0.63 2.02 -17.57
C PRO A 87 1.20 3.13 -16.67
N ASN A 88 2.50 3.09 -16.38
CA ASN A 88 3.19 4.07 -15.53
C ASN A 88 3.48 5.42 -16.20
N ASP A 89 3.24 5.56 -17.50
CA ASP A 89 3.54 6.78 -18.24
C ASP A 89 2.62 7.91 -17.77
N ALA A 90 3.18 9.11 -17.56
CA ALA A 90 2.42 10.29 -17.14
C ALA A 90 2.04 11.20 -18.31
N ASP A 91 2.38 10.83 -19.55
CA ASP A 91 2.26 11.66 -20.76
C ASP A 91 0.94 11.47 -21.53
N GLY A 92 -0.07 10.90 -20.87
CA GLY A 92 -1.34 10.48 -21.46
C GLY A 92 -1.33 9.07 -22.06
N GLY A 93 -0.16 8.41 -22.15
CA GLY A 93 -0.07 6.99 -22.51
C GLY A 93 -0.40 6.01 -21.38
N GLY A 94 -0.40 6.49 -20.14
CA GLY A 94 -0.59 5.69 -18.93
C GLY A 94 -2.01 5.22 -18.67
N TRP A 95 -2.20 4.67 -17.48
CA TRP A 95 -3.51 4.16 -17.05
C TRP A 95 -4.50 5.27 -16.67
N ILE A 96 -4.03 6.48 -16.40
CA ILE A 96 -4.81 7.73 -16.46
C ILE A 96 -4.42 8.40 -17.78
N SER A 97 -5.40 8.78 -18.60
CA SER A 97 -5.15 9.19 -19.99
C SER A 97 -4.85 10.67 -20.19
N ALA A 98 -5.05 11.49 -19.16
CA ALA A 98 -4.57 12.87 -19.15
C ALA A 98 -3.05 12.95 -18.98
N ASP A 99 -2.48 14.03 -19.50
CA ASP A 99 -1.07 14.37 -19.30
C ASP A 99 -0.88 14.96 -17.89
N LEU A 100 -0.29 14.16 -17.00
CA LEU A 100 0.01 14.48 -15.61
C LEU A 100 1.47 14.87 -15.40
N ARG A 101 2.25 15.12 -16.47
CA ARG A 101 3.70 15.39 -16.34
C ARG A 101 4.03 16.64 -15.53
N ALA A 102 3.10 17.60 -15.44
CA ALA A 102 3.28 18.80 -14.62
C ALA A 102 3.12 18.48 -13.11
N GLU A 103 2.30 17.49 -12.77
CA GLU A 103 1.97 17.10 -11.41
C GLU A 103 2.83 15.95 -10.88
N MET A 104 3.22 15.01 -11.75
CA MET A 104 4.05 13.86 -11.40
C MET A 104 4.85 13.30 -12.58
N LYS A 105 6.05 12.77 -12.31
CA LYS A 105 6.94 12.25 -13.37
C LYS A 105 6.49 10.90 -13.95
N THR A 106 5.92 10.05 -13.12
CA THR A 106 5.43 8.72 -13.46
C THR A 106 4.20 8.44 -12.62
N ILE A 107 3.20 7.81 -13.20
CA ILE A 107 2.01 7.38 -12.48
C ILE A 107 2.35 6.05 -11.78
N PRO A 108 2.16 5.94 -10.46
CA PRO A 108 2.44 4.69 -9.77
C PRO A 108 1.45 3.61 -10.22
N VAL A 109 1.92 2.36 -10.15
CA VAL A 109 1.10 1.16 -10.31
C VAL A 109 1.32 0.29 -9.08
N ASP A 110 0.37 -0.60 -8.80
CA ASP A 110 0.48 -1.54 -7.71
C ASP A 110 1.81 -2.34 -7.77
N PRO A 111 2.48 -2.67 -6.64
CA PRO A 111 3.73 -3.42 -6.67
C PRO A 111 3.68 -4.79 -7.38
N ILE A 112 2.49 -5.39 -7.48
CA ILE A 112 2.21 -6.64 -8.19
C ILE A 112 1.52 -6.36 -9.53
N ASN A 113 0.63 -5.35 -9.60
CA ASN A 113 -0.09 -4.87 -10.78
C ASN A 113 -0.65 -5.97 -11.70
N ASN A 114 -1.68 -6.67 -11.24
CA ASN A 114 -2.37 -7.72 -11.99
C ASN A 114 -3.89 -7.68 -11.74
N GLY A 115 -4.63 -8.66 -12.25
CA GLY A 115 -6.10 -8.72 -12.12
C GLY A 115 -6.63 -8.73 -10.68
N SER A 116 -5.78 -8.99 -9.67
CA SER A 116 -6.16 -9.01 -8.25
C SER A 116 -5.52 -7.89 -7.43
N ASN A 117 -4.49 -7.22 -7.96
CA ASN A 117 -3.75 -6.18 -7.25
C ASN A 117 -3.56 -5.01 -8.21
N TRP A 118 -4.24 -3.90 -7.95
CA TRP A 118 -4.38 -2.82 -8.91
C TRP A 118 -4.70 -1.52 -8.17
N TYR A 119 -4.47 -0.39 -8.84
CA TYR A 119 -5.06 0.90 -8.49
C TYR A 119 -6.18 1.20 -9.45
N GLN A 120 -7.28 1.77 -8.95
CA GLN A 120 -8.35 2.31 -9.77
C GLN A 120 -8.58 3.77 -9.50
N TYR A 121 -9.04 4.46 -10.54
CA TYR A 121 -9.44 5.85 -10.51
C TYR A 121 -10.79 6.01 -11.21
N TYR A 122 -11.65 6.84 -10.63
CA TYR A 122 -12.86 7.32 -11.28
C TYR A 122 -13.08 8.79 -10.93
N GLY A 123 -13.22 9.63 -11.96
CA GLY A 123 -13.60 11.03 -11.83
C GLY A 123 -15.08 11.25 -12.15
N ASP A 124 -15.75 12.08 -11.36
CA ASP A 124 -17.14 12.48 -11.59
C ASP A 124 -17.28 13.24 -12.93
N PRO A 125 -18.17 12.80 -13.85
CA PRO A 125 -18.39 13.47 -15.14
C PRO A 125 -19.10 14.83 -15.04
N ALA A 126 -19.61 15.23 -13.86
CA ALA A 126 -20.21 16.55 -13.70
C ALA A 126 -19.19 17.67 -13.95
N ALA A 127 -19.55 18.62 -14.82
CA ALA A 127 -18.69 19.74 -15.17
C ALA A 127 -18.30 20.56 -13.93
N GLY A 128 -17.00 20.83 -13.77
CA GLY A 128 -16.45 21.55 -12.62
C GLY A 128 -16.40 20.74 -11.32
N SER A 129 -16.79 19.45 -11.34
CA SER A 129 -16.69 18.60 -10.16
C SER A 129 -15.23 18.37 -9.78
N SER A 130 -14.94 18.47 -8.50
CA SER A 130 -13.66 18.06 -7.91
C SER A 130 -13.74 16.67 -7.31
N LYS A 131 -14.87 15.95 -7.48
CA LYS A 131 -15.13 14.64 -6.89
C LYS A 131 -14.47 13.52 -7.68
N PHE A 132 -13.55 12.82 -7.05
CA PHE A 132 -12.95 11.60 -7.59
C PHE A 132 -12.65 10.60 -6.48
N LYS A 133 -12.53 9.33 -6.86
CA LYS A 133 -12.13 8.26 -5.96
C LYS A 133 -10.94 7.51 -6.55
N LEU A 134 -10.04 7.15 -5.65
CA LEU A 134 -8.98 6.18 -5.87
C LEU A 134 -9.23 4.99 -4.96
N GLN A 135 -8.98 3.78 -5.42
CA GLN A 135 -9.08 2.60 -4.57
C GLN A 135 -8.06 1.52 -4.95
N THR A 136 -7.75 0.64 -4.00
CA THR A 136 -6.84 -0.50 -4.20
C THR A 136 -7.20 -1.63 -3.23
N PRO A 137 -7.12 -2.91 -3.64
CA PRO A 137 -7.21 -4.03 -2.70
C PRO A 137 -6.10 -3.97 -1.64
N VAL A 138 -6.42 -4.31 -0.40
CA VAL A 138 -5.43 -4.52 0.67
C VAL A 138 -5.12 -6.00 0.87
N GLU A 139 -3.87 -6.33 1.19
CA GLU A 139 -3.45 -7.73 1.37
C GLU A 139 -3.44 -8.17 2.84
N ALA A 140 -3.07 -7.27 3.75
CA ALA A 140 -2.83 -7.61 5.15
C ALA A 140 -3.34 -6.56 6.13
N ASP A 141 -3.47 -5.30 5.72
CA ASP A 141 -3.95 -4.19 6.56
C ASP A 141 -5.44 -3.86 6.32
N PHE A 142 -6.30 -4.86 6.52
CA PHE A 142 -7.76 -4.71 6.43
C PHE A 142 -8.33 -3.69 7.44
N GLU A 143 -7.66 -3.50 8.57
CA GLU A 143 -8.06 -2.46 9.53
C GLU A 143 -7.89 -1.05 8.95
N ALA A 144 -6.84 -0.82 8.16
CA ALA A 144 -6.64 0.45 7.50
C ALA A 144 -7.77 0.73 6.49
N ALA A 145 -8.16 -0.26 5.66
CA ALA A 145 -9.29 -0.13 4.73
C ALA A 145 -10.60 0.22 5.47
N GLN A 146 -10.89 -0.45 6.59
CA GLN A 146 -12.09 -0.20 7.38
C GLN A 146 -12.14 1.17 8.08
N LYS A 147 -10.98 1.81 8.32
CA LYS A 147 -10.85 3.07 9.08
C LYS A 147 -10.49 4.26 8.21
N ASP A 148 -10.11 4.01 6.97
CA ASP A 148 -10.18 5.01 5.93
C ASP A 148 -11.69 5.28 5.76
N GLY A 149 -12.24 6.50 5.83
CA GLY A 149 -13.70 6.72 5.71
C GLY A 149 -14.41 6.34 4.39
N GLY A 150 -14.05 5.22 3.76
CA GLY A 150 -14.62 4.64 2.56
C GLY A 150 -15.79 3.68 2.80
N THR A 151 -16.33 3.11 1.71
CA THR A 151 -17.49 2.20 1.74
C THR A 151 -17.11 0.71 1.72
N LYS A 152 -15.87 0.38 1.36
CA LYS A 152 -15.39 -1.00 1.18
C LYS A 152 -14.44 -1.42 2.28
N ILE A 153 -14.63 -2.63 2.80
CA ILE A 153 -13.84 -3.17 3.93
C ILE A 153 -12.51 -3.81 3.50
N ASP A 154 -12.39 -4.13 2.22
CA ASP A 154 -11.30 -4.85 1.58
C ASP A 154 -10.54 -3.99 0.56
N LEU A 155 -10.98 -2.75 0.35
CA LEU A 155 -10.29 -1.77 -0.48
C LEU A 155 -9.88 -0.58 0.36
N TYR A 156 -8.63 -0.14 0.20
CA TYR A 156 -8.22 1.16 0.72
C TYR A 156 -8.68 2.26 -0.26
N GLU A 157 -9.43 3.24 0.22
CA GLU A 157 -10.01 4.34 -0.57
C GLU A 157 -9.37 5.70 -0.25
N ALA A 158 -9.15 6.50 -1.31
CA ALA A 158 -8.63 7.86 -1.27
C ALA A 158 -9.35 8.76 -2.30
N GLY A 159 -9.01 10.05 -2.31
CA GLY A 159 -9.68 11.07 -3.13
C GLY A 159 -10.80 11.80 -2.39
N THR A 160 -11.36 12.80 -3.05
CA THR A 160 -12.35 13.74 -2.50
C THR A 160 -13.76 13.14 -2.39
N ALA A 161 -14.05 12.08 -3.16
CA ALA A 161 -15.32 11.35 -3.15
C ALA A 161 -15.22 10.00 -2.43
N LYS A 162 -14.18 9.83 -1.62
CA LYS A 162 -14.06 8.71 -0.71
C LYS A 162 -15.28 8.65 0.22
N GLY A 163 -15.91 7.48 0.29
CA GLY A 163 -17.13 7.29 1.09
C GLY A 163 -18.44 7.78 0.45
N ASP A 164 -18.40 8.49 -0.69
CA ASP A 164 -19.60 9.06 -1.31
C ASP A 164 -20.36 8.03 -2.18
N TRP A 165 -19.65 7.36 -3.08
CA TRP A 165 -20.20 6.39 -4.05
C TRP A 165 -19.19 5.29 -4.33
N ASP A 166 -19.62 4.17 -4.94
CA ASP A 166 -18.71 3.12 -5.40
C ASP A 166 -18.25 3.37 -6.84
N ILE A 167 -17.01 2.98 -7.17
CA ILE A 167 -16.53 3.01 -8.57
C ILE A 167 -17.40 2.05 -9.41
N PRO A 168 -17.93 2.49 -10.58
CA PRO A 168 -18.71 1.66 -11.49
C PRO A 168 -17.93 0.49 -12.12
#